data_AF-A0A0Q4KS51-F1
#
_entry.id   AF-A0A0Q4KS51-F1
#
_cell.length_a   1.000
_cell.length_b   1.000
_cell.length_c   1.000
_cell.angle_alpha   90.00
_cell.angle_beta   90.00
_cell.angle_gamma   90.00
#
_symmetry.space_group_name_H-M   'P 1'
#
loop_
_entity.id
_entity.type
_entity.pdbx_description
1 polymer ?
#
loop_
_entity_poly.entity_id
_entity_poly.type
_entity_poly.pdbx_seq_one_letter_code
_entity_poly.pdbx_strand_id
1 'polypeptide(L)' 'MIAAVVLALMSTAVQAAPPTETPKKEARTCRRVGNTGSRMDDKRICKTKSEWARIDAANNAHGVDADHTNADERNRGQE' A
#
# COMPACT_ATOMS: atom_id res chain seq x y z
N MET A 1 -62.05 -22.91 -43.06
CA MET A 1 -61.59 -22.93 -41.65
C MET A 1 -60.20 -22.31 -41.62
N ILE A 2 -60.08 -21.07 -41.16
CA ILE A 2 -58.81 -20.32 -41.14
C ILE A 2 -58.05 -20.76 -39.88
N ALA A 3 -56.97 -21.53 -40.05
CA ALA A 3 -56.11 -21.94 -38.95
C ALA A 3 -55.06 -20.85 -38.69
N ALA A 4 -55.34 -20.00 -37.70
CA ALA A 4 -54.40 -19.04 -37.17
C ALA A 4 -53.34 -19.76 -36.33
N VAL A 5 -52.10 -19.81 -36.81
CA VAL A 5 -50.95 -20.26 -36.01
C VAL A 5 -50.23 -19.02 -35.51
N VAL A 6 -50.32 -18.83 -34.19
CA VAL A 6 -49.75 -17.74 -33.41
C VAL A 6 -48.22 -17.82 -33.48
N LEU A 7 -47.60 -16.82 -34.10
CA LEU A 7 -46.15 -16.68 -34.20
C LEU A 7 -45.61 -16.27 -32.82
N ALA A 8 -44.95 -17.21 -32.13
CA ALA A 8 -44.38 -17.03 -30.81
C ALA A 8 -43.34 -15.90 -30.82
N LEU A 9 -43.59 -14.85 -30.03
CA LEU A 9 -42.63 -13.78 -29.75
C LEU A 9 -41.47 -14.37 -28.95
N MET A 10 -40.30 -14.52 -29.58
CA MET A 10 -39.07 -14.84 -28.87
C MET A 10 -38.59 -13.61 -28.10
N SER A 11 -38.72 -13.65 -26.78
CA SER A 11 -38.16 -12.66 -25.87
C SER A 11 -36.63 -12.82 -25.81
N THR A 12 -35.90 -11.84 -26.35
CA THR A 12 -34.45 -11.74 -26.12
C THR A 12 -34.21 -11.24 -24.70
N ALA A 13 -33.72 -12.13 -23.84
CA ALA A 13 -33.23 -11.75 -22.52
C ALA A 13 -31.98 -10.87 -22.69
N VAL A 14 -32.11 -9.58 -22.38
CA VAL A 14 -30.99 -8.65 -22.28
C VAL A 14 -30.17 -9.07 -21.06
N GLN A 15 -29.06 -9.76 -21.32
CA GLN A 15 -28.11 -10.15 -20.29
C GLN A 15 -27.34 -8.89 -19.87
N ALA A 16 -27.68 -8.34 -18.70
CA ALA A 16 -26.97 -7.21 -18.13
C ALA A 16 -25.50 -7.60 -17.93
N ALA A 17 -24.60 -6.86 -18.58
CA ALA A 17 -23.16 -7.04 -18.40
C ALA A 17 -22.80 -6.84 -16.91
N PRO A 18 -21.90 -7.68 -16.35
CA PRO A 18 -21.45 -7.49 -14.97
C PRO A 18 -20.81 -6.10 -14.83
N PRO A 19 -21.01 -5.42 -13.69
CA PRO A 19 -20.43 -4.11 -13.47
C PRO A 19 -18.90 -4.24 -13.54
N THR A 20 -18.28 -3.53 -14.47
CA THR A 20 -16.83 -3.37 -14.55
C THR A 20 -16.37 -2.73 -13.24
N GLU A 21 -15.79 -3.52 -12.34
CA GLU A 21 -15.17 -3.02 -11.12
C GLU A 21 -14.07 -2.05 -11.51
N THR A 22 -14.31 -0.77 -11.26
CA THR A 22 -13.28 0.26 -11.44
C THR A 22 -12.16 -0.04 -10.46
N PRO A 23 -10.89 -0.11 -10.91
CA PRO A 23 -9.77 -0.41 -10.02
C PRO A 23 -9.74 0.64 -8.91
N LYS A 24 -10.00 0.17 -7.69
CA LYS A 24 -10.10 0.99 -6.48
C LYS A 24 -8.77 1.72 -6.32
N LYS A 25 -8.77 3.03 -6.63
CA LYS A 25 -7.59 3.89 -6.52
C LYS A 25 -7.03 3.72 -5.11
N GLU A 26 -5.83 3.18 -4.99
CA GLU A 26 -5.22 2.92 -3.68
C GLU A 26 -5.20 4.21 -2.85
N ALA A 27 -5.75 4.14 -1.64
CA ALA A 27 -5.79 5.28 -0.73
C ALA A 27 -4.35 5.72 -0.38
N ARG A 28 -4.08 7.01 -0.52
CA ARG A 28 -2.79 7.60 -0.13
C ARG A 28 -2.88 8.11 1.29
N THR A 29 -1.91 7.76 2.13
CA THR A 29 -1.77 8.27 3.49
C THR A 29 -0.68 9.33 3.53
N CYS A 30 -1.02 10.51 4.05
CA CYS A 30 -0.06 11.58 4.28
C CYS A 30 0.55 11.47 5.68
N ARG A 31 1.88 11.34 5.75
CA ARG A 31 2.63 11.37 7.02
C ARG A 31 3.58 12.58 7.04
N ARG A 32 3.86 13.13 8.22
CA ARG A 32 4.96 14.08 8.40
C ARG A 32 6.24 13.27 8.59
N VAL A 33 7.25 13.57 7.80
CA VAL A 33 8.57 12.95 7.89
C VAL A 33 9.53 14.04 8.32
N GLY A 34 10.06 13.90 9.53
CA GLY A 34 11.13 14.76 10.04
C GLY A 34 12.45 14.34 9.43
N ASN A 35 13.22 15.32 8.94
CA ASN A 35 14.58 15.06 8.48
C ASN A 35 15.53 15.10 9.67
N THR A 36 16.21 13.99 9.96
CA THR A 36 17.20 13.91 11.04
C THR A 36 18.49 14.62 10.59
N GLY A 37 18.55 15.93 10.74
CA GLY A 37 19.74 16.74 10.38
C GLY A 37 19.59 18.19 10.83
N SER A 38 20.65 18.99 10.71
CA SER A 38 20.70 20.37 11.24
C SER A 38 19.67 21.34 10.62
N ARG A 39 18.97 20.92 9.56
CA ARG A 39 17.77 21.57 9.03
C ARG A 39 16.56 20.68 9.34
N MET A 40 16.01 20.89 10.54
CA MET A 40 14.81 20.23 11.04
C MET A 40 13.57 20.84 10.35
N ASP A 41 13.38 20.49 9.08
CA ASP A 41 12.17 20.81 8.33
C ASP A 41 11.30 19.55 8.22
N ASP A 42 10.12 19.59 8.83
CA ASP A 42 9.12 18.53 8.67
C ASP A 42 8.41 18.67 7.32
N LYS A 43 8.56 17.66 6.45
CA LYS A 43 7.82 17.61 5.18
C LYS A 43 6.64 16.66 5.26
N ARG A 44 5.49 17.10 4.73
CA ARG A 44 4.30 16.25 4.59
C ARG A 44 4.38 15.49 3.27
N ILE A 45 4.52 14.18 3.33
CA ILE A 45 4.63 13.29 2.18
C ILE A 45 3.40 12.39 2.13
N CYS A 46 2.77 12.27 0.97
CA CYS A 46 1.59 11.43 0.76
C CYS A 46 1.92 10.27 -0.17
N LYS A 47 1.84 9.04 0.33
CA LYS A 47 2.19 7.80 -0.40
C LYS A 47 1.15 6.71 -0.19
N THR A 48 1.16 5.69 -1.04
CA THR A 48 0.32 4.49 -0.87
C THR A 48 0.78 3.68 0.35
N LYS A 49 -0.10 2.79 0.85
CA LYS A 49 0.26 1.85 1.93
C LYS A 49 1.47 0.99 1.54
N SER A 50 1.52 0.54 0.30
CA SER A 50 2.59 -0.28 -0.27
C SER A 50 3.94 0.44 -0.27
N GLU A 51 3.95 1.73 -0.60
CA GLU A 51 5.19 2.54 -0.51
C GLU A 51 5.63 2.79 0.93
N TRP A 52 4.69 3.07 1.85
CA TRP A 52 5.03 3.23 3.26
C TRP A 52 5.64 1.96 3.84
N ALA A 53 5.09 0.79 3.52
CA ALA A 53 5.64 -0.49 3.99
C ALA A 53 7.10 -0.71 3.54
N ARG A 54 7.45 -0.29 2.31
CA ARG A 54 8.83 -0.36 1.81
C ARG A 54 9.77 0.58 2.57
N ILE A 55 9.32 1.80 2.86
CA ILE A 55 10.10 2.78 3.63
C ILE A 55 10.32 2.27 5.05
N ASP A 56 9.26 1.78 5.69
CA ASP A 56 9.33 1.24 7.05
C ASP A 56 10.29 0.03 7.10
N ALA A 57 10.23 -0.89 6.13
CA ALA A 57 11.16 -2.01 6.04
C ALA A 57 12.63 -1.57 5.88
N ALA A 58 12.90 -0.59 5.00
CA ALA A 58 14.25 -0.06 4.80
C ALA A 58 14.80 0.60 6.07
N ASN A 59 13.99 1.39 6.78
CA ASN A 59 14.42 2.06 8.01
C ASN A 59 14.77 1.06 9.13
N ASN A 60 14.03 -0.04 9.25
CA ASN A 60 14.29 -1.06 10.27
C ASN A 60 15.57 -1.88 10.00
N ALA A 61 15.95 -2.06 8.74
CA ALA A 61 17.14 -2.83 8.37
C ALA A 61 18.47 -2.20 8.83
N HIS A 62 18.51 -0.88 9.01
CA HIS A 62 19.73 -0.14 9.38
C HIS A 62 19.93 0.06 10.90
N GLY A 63 18.98 -0.39 11.73
CA GLY A 63 19.00 -0.14 13.19
C GLY A 63 19.68 -1.21 14.05
N VAL A 64 20.19 -2.29 13.46
CA VAL A 64 20.68 -3.49 14.19
C VAL A 64 22.20 -3.53 14.38
N ASP A 65 22.96 -2.62 13.78
CA ASP A 65 24.44 -2.69 13.80
C ASP A 65 25.10 -1.84 14.90
N ALA A 66 24.33 -1.06 15.68
CA ALA A 66 24.88 -0.08 16.63
C ALA A 66 25.20 -0.62 18.04
N ASP A 67 24.87 -1.88 18.35
CA ASP A 67 25.01 -2.42 19.72
C ASP A 67 26.37 -3.08 20.00
N HIS A 68 27.12 -3.49 18.98
CA HIS A 68 28.31 -4.34 19.19
C HIS A 68 29.61 -3.57 19.52
N THR A 69 29.67 -2.27 19.31
CA THR A 69 30.94 -1.52 19.40
C THR A 69 31.33 -1.11 20.82
N ASN A 70 30.38 -1.01 21.76
CA ASN A 70 30.65 -0.53 23.13
C ASN A 70 30.92 -1.65 24.15
N ALA A 71 30.73 -2.92 23.77
CA ALA A 71 30.92 -4.05 24.70
C ALA A 71 32.40 -4.38 24.93
N ASP A 72 33.26 -4.14 23.92
CA ASP A 72 34.70 -4.45 23.98
C ASP A 72 35.49 -3.46 24.85
N GLU A 73 35.20 -2.17 24.75
CA GLU A 73 35.93 -1.13 25.50
C GLU A 73 35.70 -1.20 27.01
N ARG A 74 34.51 -1.65 27.42
CA ARG A 74 34.16 -1.78 28.84
C ARG A 74 34.89 -2.95 29.53
N ASN A 75 35.44 -3.90 28.76
CA ASN A 75 36.16 -5.06 29.29
C ASN A 75 37.69 -4.83 29.36
N ARG A 76 38.24 -3.92 28.53
CA ARG A 76 39.68 -3.59 28.50
C ARG A 76 40.16 -2.76 29.72
N GLY A 77 39.25 -2.15 30.47
CA GLY A 77 39.57 -1.33 31.64
C GLY A 77 39.51 -2.06 32.99
N GLN A 78 39.38 -3.39 33.01
CA GLN A 78 39.19 -4.19 34.22
C GLN A 78 40.39 -5.10 34.57
N GLU A 79 41.55 -4.85 33.96
CA GLU A 79 42.81 -5.56 34.25
C GLU A 79 43.87 -4.62 34.87
#